data_AF-A0A2G0VLG2-F1
#
_entry.id   AF-A0A2G0VLG2-F1
#
_cell.length_a   1.000
_cell.length_b   1.000
_cell.length_c   1.000
_cell.angle_alpha   90.00
_cell.angle_beta   90.00
_cell.angle_gamma   90.00
#
_symmetry.space_group_name_H-M   'P 1'
#
loop_
_entity.id
_entity.type
_entity.pdbx_description
1 polymer ?
#
loop_
_entity_poly.entity_id
_entity_poly.type
_entity_poly.pdbx_seq_one_letter_code
_entity_poly.pdbx_strand_id
1 'polypeptide(L)' 'MIKRVAITTLAFLIALPSFEWLFSEAAVMFEMANTGATSRAELADDFGLGIIGIMVVLPATIIGAVITASVVWWKMSPRE' A
#
# COMPACT_ATOMS: atom_id res chain seq x y z
N MET A 1 20.87 -12.05 -14.49
CA MET A 1 20.68 -11.62 -13.09
C MET A 1 20.31 -10.14 -12.99
N ILE A 2 21.11 -9.20 -13.53
CA ILE A 2 20.89 -7.75 -13.36
C ILE A 2 19.54 -7.23 -13.89
N LYS A 3 19.08 -7.70 -15.07
CA LYS A 3 17.76 -7.34 -15.63
C LYS A 3 16.61 -7.73 -14.70
N ARG A 4 16.72 -8.89 -14.05
CA ARG A 4 15.72 -9.41 -13.12
C ARG A 4 15.65 -8.58 -11.86
N VAL A 5 16.81 -8.24 -11.29
CA VAL A 5 16.90 -7.32 -10.14
C VAL A 5 16.26 -5.98 -10.49
N ALA A 6 16.64 -5.37 -11.62
CA ALA A 6 16.10 -4.07 -12.05
C ALA A 6 14.57 -4.07 -12.21
N ILE A 7 14.01 -5.11 -12.84
CA ILE A 7 12.56 -5.22 -13.04
C ILE A 7 11.82 -5.46 -11.71
N THR A 8 12.35 -6.31 -10.83
CA THR A 8 11.78 -6.54 -9.50
C THR A 8 11.83 -5.28 -8.63
N THR A 9 12.94 -4.53 -8.64
CA THR A 9 13.05 -3.25 -7.95
C THR A 9 12.06 -2.23 -8.50
N LEU A 10 11.93 -2.13 -9.84
CA LEU A 10 10.97 -1.24 -10.45
C LEU A 10 9.52 -1.60 -10.06
N ALA A 11 9.19 -2.89 -10.05
CA ALA A 11 7.88 -3.36 -9.61
C ALA A 11 7.59 -2.99 -8.15
N PHE A 12 8.58 -3.14 -7.25
CA PHE A 12 8.46 -2.71 -5.85
C PHE A 12 8.23 -1.19 -5.75
N LEU A 13 9.04 -0.40 -6.45
CA LEU A 13 8.97 1.07 -6.43
C LEU A 13 7.66 1.62 -6.99
N ILE A 14 7.03 0.91 -7.93
CA ILE A 14 5.69 1.27 -8.43
C ILE A 14 4.61 0.79 -7.43
N ALA A 15 4.72 -0.43 -6.93
CA ALA A 15 3.73 -1.01 -6.04
C ALA A 15 3.59 -0.23 -4.72
N LEU A 16 4.70 0.25 -4.15
CA LEU A 16 4.71 0.95 -2.87
C LEU A 16 3.78 2.19 -2.86
N PRO A 17 3.95 3.22 -3.73
CA PRO A 17 3.03 4.36 -3.76
C PRO A 17 1.62 3.97 -4.23
N SER A 18 1.46 2.96 -5.08
CA SER A 18 0.13 2.50 -5.51
C SER A 18 -0.68 1.90 -4.37
N PHE A 19 -0.07 1.03 -3.55
CA PHE A 19 -0.74 0.46 -2.38
C PHE A 19 -0.95 1.49 -1.29
N GLU A 20 0.00 2.40 -1.08
CA GLU A 20 -0.17 3.49 -0.10
C GLU A 20 -1.40 4.34 -0.43
N TRP A 21 -1.52 4.76 -1.69
CA TRP A 21 -2.70 5.50 -2.14
C TRP A 21 -3.98 4.68 -1.95
N LEU A 22 -4.00 3.42 -2.41
CA LEU A 22 -5.19 2.57 -2.34
C LEU A 22 -5.66 2.32 -0.91
N PHE A 23 -4.75 1.97 0.00
CA PHE A 23 -5.08 1.67 1.39
C PHE A 23 -5.39 2.94 2.20
N SER A 24 -4.73 4.06 1.92
CA SER A 24 -5.08 5.35 2.52
C SER A 24 -6.49 5.77 2.13
N GLU A 25 -6.86 5.63 0.86
CA GLU A 25 -8.22 5.90 0.39
C GLU A 25 -9.25 4.99 1.06
N ALA A 26 -8.95 3.69 1.17
CA ALA A 26 -9.81 2.74 1.88
C ALA A 26 -9.97 3.11 3.37
N ALA A 27 -8.89 3.51 4.05
CA ALA A 27 -8.92 3.94 5.45
C ALA A 27 -9.76 5.21 5.64
N VAL A 28 -9.62 6.20 4.75
CA VAL A 28 -10.45 7.42 4.77
C VAL A 28 -11.92 7.06 4.58
N MET A 29 -12.26 6.23 3.59
CA MET A 29 -13.65 5.83 3.35
C MET A 29 -14.24 5.06 4.55
N PHE A 30 -13.43 4.21 5.19
CA PHE A 30 -13.83 3.49 6.40
C PHE A 30 -14.09 4.44 7.57
N GLU A 31 -13.19 5.37 7.85
CA GLU A 31 -13.36 6.33 8.95
C GLU A 31 -14.53 7.30 8.71
N MET A 32 -14.71 7.78 7.48
CA MET A 32 -15.89 8.59 7.13
C MET A 32 -17.19 7.82 7.39
N ALA A 33 -17.23 6.53 7.06
CA ALA A 33 -18.40 5.69 7.29
C ALA A 33 -18.67 5.44 8.79
N ASN A 34 -17.62 5.33 9.62
CA ASN A 34 -17.76 5.05 11.05
C ASN A 34 -18.07 6.28 11.88
N THR A 35 -17.49 7.43 11.54
CA THR A 35 -17.64 8.68 12.29
C THR A 35 -18.80 9.54 11.77
N GLY A 36 -19.27 9.26 10.54
CA GLY A 36 -20.27 10.09 9.85
C GLY A 36 -19.69 11.36 9.25
N ALA A 37 -18.35 11.47 9.17
CA ALA A 37 -17.69 12.63 8.57
C ALA A 37 -18.11 12.81 7.11
N THR A 38 -18.44 14.04 6.75
CA THR A 38 -18.91 14.40 5.40
C THR A 38 -17.77 14.83 4.48
N SER A 39 -16.60 15.14 5.05
CA SER A 39 -15.42 15.56 4.30
C SER A 39 -14.11 15.06 4.92
N ARG A 40 -13.06 14.97 4.10
CA ARG A 40 -11.70 14.60 4.58
C ARG A 40 -11.10 15.63 5.53
N ALA A 41 -11.54 16.89 5.42
CA ALA A 41 -11.06 17.96 6.29
C ALA A 41 -11.50 17.73 7.74
N GLU A 42 -12.68 17.13 7.95
CA GLU A 42 -13.17 16.76 9.29
C GLU A 42 -12.35 15.62 9.91
N LEU A 43 -11.72 14.78 9.08
CA LEU A 43 -10.84 13.69 9.53
C LEU A 43 -9.37 14.11 9.71
N ALA A 44 -8.99 15.34 9.35
CA ALA A 44 -7.59 15.76 9.36
C ALA A 44 -7.00 15.80 10.79
N ASP A 45 -7.83 16.12 11.78
CA ASP A 45 -7.47 16.11 13.20
C ASP A 45 -7.89 14.82 13.91
N ASP A 46 -8.37 13.81 13.16
CA ASP A 46 -8.83 12.55 13.72
C ASP A 46 -7.66 11.61 14.04
N PHE A 47 -7.46 11.38 15.33
CA PHE A 47 -6.46 10.45 15.84
C PHE A 47 -6.74 9.00 15.41
N GLY A 48 -8.01 8.63 15.19
CA GLY A 48 -8.41 7.31 14.71
C GLY A 48 -7.86 7.02 13.31
N LEU A 49 -8.05 7.95 12.38
CA LEU A 49 -7.47 7.85 11.04
C LEU A 49 -5.93 7.80 11.09
N GLY A 50 -5.30 8.59 11.98
CA GLY A 50 -3.86 8.55 12.20
C GLY A 50 -3.35 7.18 12.69
N ILE A 51 -4.04 6.55 13.64
CA ILE A 51 -3.72 5.20 14.12
C ILE A 51 -3.86 4.18 13.00
N ILE A 52 -4.94 4.23 12.22
CA ILE A 52 -5.17 3.29 11.10
C ILE A 52 -4.08 3.45 10.04
N GLY A 53 -3.68 4.70 9.75
CA GLY A 53 -2.56 4.99 8.86
C GLY A 53 -1.28 4.25 9.29
N ILE A 54 -0.91 4.33 10.57
CA ILE A 54 0.33 3.74 11.07
C ILE A 54 0.23 2.23 11.26
N MET A 55 -0.87 1.74 11.84
CA MET A 55 -0.99 0.35 12.29
C MET A 55 -1.50 -0.59 11.20
N VAL A 56 -2.18 -0.05 10.18
CA VAL A 56 -2.81 -0.87 9.13
C VAL A 56 -2.28 -0.49 7.76
N VAL A 57 -2.42 0.78 7.35
CA VAL A 57 -2.08 1.23 5.99
C VAL A 57 -0.59 1.00 5.72
N LEU A 58 0.29 1.54 6.55
CA LEU A 58 1.74 1.42 6.37
C LEU A 58 2.22 -0.06 6.31
N PRO A 59 1.85 -0.96 7.25
CA PRO A 59 2.18 -2.37 7.16
C PRO A 59 1.59 -3.06 5.92
N ALA A 60 0.33 -2.81 5.60
CA ALA A 60 -0.33 -3.41 4.44
C ALA A 60 0.32 -2.98 3.13
N THR A 61 0.71 -1.71 3.01
CA THR A 61 1.46 -1.17 1.86
C THR A 61 2.77 -1.92 1.65
N ILE A 62 3.58 -2.05 2.72
CA ILE A 62 4.86 -2.75 2.65
C ILE A 62 4.66 -4.22 2.26
N ILE A 63 3.70 -4.90 2.89
CA ILE A 63 3.36 -6.30 2.58
C ILE A 63 2.94 -6.43 1.11
N GLY A 64 2.03 -5.60 0.64
CA GLY A 64 1.57 -5.60 -0.75
C GLY A 64 2.71 -5.40 -1.74
N ALA A 65 3.58 -4.41 -1.50
CA ALA A 65 4.73 -4.14 -2.35
C ALA A 65 5.74 -5.30 -2.38
N VAL A 66 6.02 -5.92 -1.23
CA VAL A 66 6.90 -7.10 -1.12
C VAL A 66 6.29 -8.31 -1.84
N ILE A 67 4.99 -8.55 -1.70
CA ILE A 67 4.29 -9.63 -2.41
C ILE A 67 4.38 -9.40 -3.92
N THR A 68 4.09 -8.19 -4.41
CA THR A 68 4.19 -7.86 -5.84
C THR A 68 5.61 -8.08 -6.37
N ALA A 69 6.62 -7.59 -5.65
CA ALA A 69 8.02 -7.79 -6.01
C ALA A 69 8.39 -9.29 -6.06
N SER A 70 7.94 -10.06 -5.08
CA SER A 70 8.18 -11.51 -4.98
C SER A 70 7.51 -12.28 -6.11
N VAL A 71 6.27 -11.91 -6.48
CA VAL A 71 5.55 -12.49 -7.62
C VAL A 71 6.26 -12.19 -8.93
N VAL A 72 6.69 -10.94 -9.15
CA VAL A 72 7.46 -10.56 -10.35
C VAL A 72 8.78 -11.33 -10.40
N TRP A 73 9.50 -11.39 -9.29
CA TRP A 73 10.74 -12.16 -9.19
C TRP A 73 10.50 -13.62 -9.57
N TRP A 74 9.48 -14.28 -8.99
CA TRP A 74 9.16 -15.68 -9.25
C TRP A 74 8.77 -15.93 -10.70
N LYS A 75 7.94 -15.06 -11.30
CA LYS A 75 7.55 -15.18 -12.72
C LYS A 75 8.72 -15.04 -13.68
N MET A 76 9.78 -14.35 -13.27
CA MET A 76 11.01 -14.20 -14.05
C MET A 76 12.07 -15.27 -13.73
N SER A 77 11.84 -16.18 -12.77
CA SER A 77 12.71 -17.34 -12.60
C SER A 77 12.68 -18.19 -13.87
N PRO A 78 13.84 -18.70 -14.34
CA PRO A 78 13.86 -19.81 -15.28
C PRO A 78 12.98 -20.94 -14.73
N ARG A 79 12.07 -21.47 -15.54
CA ARG A 79 11.38 -22.72 -15.22
C ARG A 79 12.36 -23.83 -15.61
N GLU A 80 12.81 -24.59 -14.62
CA GLU A 80 13.49 -25.87 -14.87
C GLU A 80 12.55 -26.84 -15.60
#